data_AF-A0AB34KWX0-F1
#
_entry.id   AF-A0AB34KWX0-F1
#
_cell.length_a   1.000
_cell.length_b   1.000
_cell.length_c   1.000
_cell.angle_alpha   90.00
_cell.angle_beta   90.00
_cell.angle_gamma   90.00
#
_symmetry.space_group_name_H-M   'P 1'
#
loop_
_entity.id
_entity.type
_entity.pdbx_description
1 polymer ?
#
loop_
_entity_poly.entity_id
_entity_poly.type
_entity_poly.pdbx_seq_one_letter_code
_entity_poly.pdbx_strand_id
1 'polypeptide(L)'
;MEAQPLLYHRPIKHSSQSKLFEWIKRSRAQNLKHVRSLTLHLTDIDLQTILLSPNRRPPTQPQHQNPNQKSTQLPPQHHQTTPTAYSLYELELSHLDSSLRALPNLAEITLVPPRAMHSQLLRGMYLSLLALIPRLHPGLKLLVVHDDAAVLDIVTALRDLPRVLFKDSHGGKEGAEGRGKKAVGAAARCKVLRGREVEVKVEREES
;
A
#
# COMPACT_ATOMS: atom_id res chain seq x y z
N MET A 1 21.92 -11.86 26.11
CA MET A 1 20.63 -11.43 25.53
C MET A 1 20.74 -11.48 24.00
N GLU A 2 20.40 -12.58 23.33
CA GLU A 2 20.62 -12.74 21.87
C GLU A 2 19.37 -13.14 21.05
N ALA A 3 18.16 -13.05 21.61
CA ALA A 3 16.94 -13.52 20.94
C ALA A 3 16.31 -12.50 19.95
N GLN A 4 16.79 -11.25 19.90
CA GLN A 4 16.12 -10.20 19.12
C GLN A 4 16.17 -10.38 17.59
N PRO A 5 17.28 -10.83 16.96
CA PRO A 5 17.33 -10.96 15.50
C PRO A 5 16.35 -12.01 14.94
N LEU A 6 16.06 -13.06 15.72
CA LEU A 6 15.19 -14.16 15.30
C LEU A 6 13.72 -13.73 15.17
N LEU A 7 13.29 -12.69 15.90
CA LEU A 7 11.91 -12.19 15.82
C LEU A 7 11.61 -11.55 14.46
N TYR A 8 12.60 -10.89 13.84
CA TYR A 8 12.44 -10.19 12.56
C TYR A 8 12.53 -11.09 11.33
N HIS A 9 12.95 -12.35 11.51
CA HIS A 9 12.91 -13.35 10.44
C HIS A 9 11.50 -13.94 10.24
N ARG A 10 10.61 -13.75 11.21
CA ARG A 10 9.22 -14.23 11.10
C ARG A 10 8.45 -13.34 10.12
N PRO A 11 7.47 -13.90 9.38
CA PRO A 11 6.54 -13.10 8.61
C PRO A 11 5.84 -12.07 9.50
N ILE A 12 5.96 -10.79 9.17
CA ILE A 12 5.34 -9.71 9.91
C ILE A 12 4.01 -9.37 9.26
N LYS A 13 2.98 -9.18 10.08
CA LYS A 13 1.63 -8.85 9.63
C LYS A 13 1.16 -7.56 10.27
N HIS A 14 0.70 -6.61 9.46
CA HIS A 14 0.06 -5.39 9.90
C HIS A 14 -1.37 -5.30 9.37
N SER A 15 -2.29 -4.91 10.25
CA SER A 15 -3.72 -4.75 9.94
C SER A 15 -4.05 -3.43 9.25
N SER A 16 -3.11 -2.47 9.23
CA SER A 16 -3.23 -1.16 8.58
C SER A 16 -1.85 -0.55 8.31
N GLN A 17 -1.83 0.46 7.45
CA GLN A 17 -0.66 1.31 7.15
C GLN A 17 -0.14 2.01 8.42
N SER A 18 -1.03 2.58 9.23
CA SER A 18 -0.64 3.28 10.47
C SER A 18 0.10 2.35 11.44
N LYS A 19 -0.31 1.07 11.53
CA LYS A 19 0.39 0.08 12.37
C LYS A 19 1.77 -0.27 11.83
N LEU A 20 1.93 -0.34 10.52
CA LEU A 20 3.25 -0.49 9.89
C LEU A 20 4.15 0.72 10.25
N PHE A 21 3.63 1.93 10.11
CA PHE A 21 4.39 3.16 10.37
C PHE A 21 4.83 3.26 11.83
N GLU A 22 3.93 3.01 12.78
CA GLU A 22 4.25 2.98 14.21
C GLU A 22 5.32 1.93 14.53
N TRP A 23 5.22 0.74 13.93
CA TRP A 23 6.17 -0.33 14.17
C TRP A 23 7.57 0.00 13.61
N ILE A 24 7.65 0.59 12.42
CA ILE A 24 8.93 1.06 11.85
C ILE A 24 9.53 2.14 12.74
N LYS A 25 8.74 3.14 13.15
CA LYS A 25 9.21 4.23 14.02
C LYS A 25 9.78 3.74 15.36
N ARG A 26 9.23 2.64 15.90
CA ARG A 26 9.70 2.02 17.15
C ARG A 26 10.85 1.03 16.95
N SER A 27 11.09 0.58 15.72
CA SER A 27 12.11 -0.43 15.42
C SER A 27 13.46 0.20 15.16
N ARG A 28 14.53 -0.49 15.56
CA ARG A 28 15.90 -0.07 15.21
C ARG A 28 16.19 -0.41 13.75
N ALA A 29 16.85 0.50 13.04
CA ALA A 29 17.19 0.32 11.62
C ALA A 29 17.94 -1.00 11.33
N GLN A 30 18.81 -1.45 12.25
CA GLN A 30 19.51 -2.72 12.13
C GLN A 30 18.55 -3.93 12.10
N ASN A 31 17.46 -3.88 12.86
CA ASN A 31 16.50 -4.96 12.95
C ASN A 31 15.65 -5.06 11.68
N LEU A 32 15.31 -3.91 11.08
CA LEU A 32 14.52 -3.82 9.86
C LEU A 32 15.19 -4.52 8.66
N LYS A 33 16.52 -4.57 8.64
CA LYS A 33 17.29 -5.31 7.62
C LYS A 33 17.05 -6.82 7.65
N HIS A 34 16.54 -7.38 8.74
CA HIS A 34 16.30 -8.81 8.85
C HIS A 34 14.89 -9.22 8.36
N VAL A 35 14.04 -8.24 8.08
CA VAL A 35 12.65 -8.46 7.66
C VAL A 35 12.64 -9.00 6.24
N ARG A 36 12.13 -10.22 6.07
CA ARG A 36 12.05 -10.89 4.77
C ARG A 36 10.63 -11.00 4.21
N SER A 37 9.62 -11.05 5.07
CA SER A 37 8.23 -11.27 4.66
C SER A 37 7.30 -10.30 5.37
N LEU A 38 6.47 -9.59 4.61
CA LEU A 38 5.50 -8.60 5.09
C LEU A 38 4.12 -8.90 4.52
N THR A 39 3.12 -8.98 5.39
CA THR A 39 1.70 -8.91 5.03
C THR A 39 1.12 -7.59 5.50
N LEU A 40 0.63 -6.77 4.57
CA LEU A 40 0.00 -5.49 4.86
C LEU A 40 -1.46 -5.52 4.41
N HIS A 41 -2.35 -5.35 5.38
CA HIS A 41 -3.75 -5.00 5.11
C HIS A 41 -3.86 -3.49 4.99
N LEU A 42 -4.38 -3.05 3.86
CA LEU A 42 -4.63 -1.66 3.60
C LEU A 42 -6.02 -1.30 4.12
N THR A 43 -6.12 -0.15 4.77
CA THR A 43 -7.37 0.47 5.21
C THR A 43 -7.56 1.80 4.48
N ASP A 44 -8.80 2.27 4.41
CA ASP A 44 -9.05 3.62 3.93
C ASP A 44 -8.57 4.68 4.94
N ILE A 45 -8.33 5.90 4.45
CA ILE A 45 -7.90 7.03 5.26
C ILE A 45 -9.11 7.69 5.91
N ASP A 46 -9.00 8.04 7.18
CA ASP A 46 -10.06 8.78 7.87
C ASP A 46 -10.12 10.24 7.40
N LEU A 47 -11.12 10.55 6.57
CA LEU A 47 -11.38 11.88 6.04
C LEU A 47 -12.08 12.81 7.05
N GLN A 48 -12.42 12.33 8.26
CA GLN A 48 -13.02 13.19 9.29
C GLN A 48 -12.13 14.40 9.64
N THR A 49 -10.82 14.27 9.49
CA THR A 49 -9.85 15.36 9.69
C THR A 49 -10.10 16.58 8.78
N ILE A 50 -10.61 16.36 7.56
CA ILE A 50 -10.97 17.43 6.62
C ILE A 50 -12.31 18.05 7.02
N LEU A 51 -13.25 17.22 7.47
CA LEU A 51 -14.60 17.65 7.82
C LEU A 51 -14.64 18.45 9.13
N LEU A 52 -13.80 18.09 10.09
CA LEU A 52 -13.74 18.68 11.42
C LEU A 52 -12.78 19.87 11.52
N SER A 53 -12.11 20.25 10.42
CA SER A 53 -11.20 21.39 10.40
C SER A 53 -11.95 22.69 10.74
N PRO A 54 -11.73 23.30 11.93
CA PRO A 54 -12.59 24.33 12.49
C PRO A 54 -12.41 25.72 11.85
N ASN A 55 -11.56 25.84 10.82
CA ASN A 55 -11.19 27.12 10.22
C ASN A 55 -11.97 27.41 8.91
N ARG A 56 -13.22 26.94 8.80
CA ARG A 56 -14.15 27.44 7.77
C ARG A 56 -14.56 28.86 8.11
N ARG A 57 -13.65 29.83 7.97
CA ARG A 57 -14.08 31.22 7.82
C ARG A 57 -14.80 31.30 6.48
N PRO A 58 -16.06 31.75 6.44
CA PRO A 58 -16.70 32.03 5.16
C PRO A 58 -15.80 33.01 4.38
N PRO A 59 -15.72 32.89 3.04
CA PRO A 59 -15.07 33.93 2.26
C PRO A 59 -15.78 35.24 2.60
N THR A 60 -15.07 36.12 3.30
CA THR A 60 -15.52 37.49 3.52
C THR A 60 -15.92 38.04 2.16
N GLN A 61 -17.19 38.44 2.04
CA GLN A 61 -17.73 39.19 0.93
C GLN A 61 -16.71 40.25 0.47
N PRO A 62 -16.63 40.57 -0.84
CA PRO A 62 -15.78 41.63 -1.32
C PRO A 62 -16.10 42.92 -0.55
N GLN A 63 -15.21 43.30 0.37
CA GLN A 63 -15.25 44.60 1.01
C GLN A 63 -15.14 45.64 -0.10
N HIS A 64 -16.18 46.46 -0.23
CA HIS A 64 -16.10 47.74 -0.92
C HIS A 64 -14.81 48.46 -0.49
N GLN A 65 -13.85 48.54 -1.41
CA GLN A 65 -12.60 49.27 -1.21
C GLN A 65 -12.92 50.75 -1.08
N ASN A 66 -12.62 51.31 0.09
CA ASN A 66 -12.54 52.75 0.30
C ASN A 66 -11.14 53.22 -0.17
N PRO A 67 -11.02 54.10 -1.17
CA PRO A 67 -9.76 54.35 -1.88
C PRO A 67 -8.74 55.25 -1.14
N ASN A 68 -8.80 55.41 0.19
CA ASN A 68 -8.00 56.44 0.86
C ASN A 68 -7.24 56.01 2.14
N GLN A 69 -6.83 54.75 2.27
CA GLN A 69 -5.97 54.33 3.39
C GLN A 69 -4.59 53.84 2.93
N LYS A 70 -3.60 54.56 3.43
CA LYS A 70 -2.15 54.43 3.26
C LYS A 70 -1.67 53.03 3.68
N SER A 71 -1.05 52.32 2.75
CA SER A 71 -0.45 50.99 2.95
C SER A 71 0.52 50.96 4.13
N THR A 72 0.12 50.30 5.21
CA THR A 72 1.05 49.72 6.18
C THR A 72 1.13 48.23 5.86
N GLN A 73 2.32 47.79 5.45
CA GLN A 73 2.64 46.40 5.13
C GLN A 73 2.25 45.47 6.28
N LEU A 74 1.31 44.56 6.03
CA LEU A 74 1.14 43.34 6.81
C LEU A 74 2.01 42.24 6.17
N PRO A 75 2.60 41.32 6.97
CA PRO A 75 3.41 40.23 6.45
C PRO A 75 2.58 39.28 5.58
N PRO A 76 3.20 38.55 4.63
CA PRO A 76 2.50 37.64 3.74
C PRO A 76 1.76 36.59 4.57
N GLN A 77 0.43 36.60 4.47
CA GLN A 77 -0.38 35.57 5.09
C GLN A 77 -0.02 34.23 4.46
N HIS A 78 0.64 33.36 5.26
CA HIS A 78 0.80 31.95 4.93
C HIS A 78 -0.57 31.40 4.53
N HIS A 79 -0.77 31.14 3.24
CA HIS A 79 -1.95 30.44 2.76
C HIS A 79 -1.91 29.04 3.37
N GLN A 80 -2.66 28.85 4.47
CA GLN A 80 -2.90 27.53 5.03
C GLN A 80 -3.71 26.78 3.99
N THR A 81 -3.02 26.03 3.12
CA THR A 81 -3.66 25.17 2.13
C THR A 81 -4.41 24.11 2.93
N THR A 82 -5.73 24.19 2.92
CA THR A 82 -6.57 23.21 3.61
C THR A 82 -6.24 21.83 3.03
N PRO A 83 -5.99 20.81 3.86
CA PRO A 83 -5.76 19.47 3.36
C PRO A 83 -6.98 19.02 2.58
N THR A 84 -6.77 18.67 1.32
CA THR A 84 -7.78 18.04 0.47
C THR A 84 -7.74 16.54 0.66
N ALA A 85 -8.81 15.83 0.31
CA ALA A 85 -8.83 14.37 0.35
C ALA A 85 -7.67 13.78 -0.47
N TYR A 86 -7.45 14.35 -1.67
CA TYR A 86 -6.34 13.99 -2.54
C TYR A 86 -4.98 14.11 -1.84
N SER A 87 -4.69 15.23 -1.17
CA SER A 87 -3.41 15.42 -0.47
C SER A 87 -3.19 14.44 0.68
N LEU A 88 -4.26 13.94 1.32
CA LEU A 88 -4.14 12.91 2.35
C LEU A 88 -3.72 11.56 1.76
N TYR A 89 -4.31 11.16 0.62
CA TYR A 89 -3.91 9.94 -0.07
C TYR A 89 -2.49 10.01 -0.63
N GLU A 90 -2.07 11.18 -1.15
CA GLU A 90 -0.67 11.38 -1.58
C GLU A 90 0.31 11.28 -0.41
N LEU A 91 -0.02 11.92 0.73
CA LEU A 91 0.81 11.85 1.93
C LEU A 91 0.93 10.41 2.45
N GLU A 92 -0.18 9.67 2.48
CA GLU A 92 -0.20 8.27 2.89
C GLU A 92 0.64 7.39 1.96
N LEU A 93 0.57 7.62 0.64
CA LEU A 93 1.40 6.94 -0.34
C LEU A 93 2.89 7.26 -0.15
N SER A 94 3.24 8.51 0.17
CA SER A 94 4.61 8.93 0.48
C SER A 94 5.15 8.25 1.75
N HIS A 95 4.30 8.11 2.77
CA HIS A 95 4.63 7.36 3.98
C HIS A 95 4.82 5.87 3.70
N LEU A 96 4.00 5.27 2.82
CA LEU A 96 4.17 3.90 2.37
C LEU A 96 5.49 3.70 1.61
N ASP A 97 5.82 4.57 0.66
CA ASP A 97 7.10 4.54 -0.07
C ASP A 97 8.29 4.57 0.89
N SER A 98 8.28 5.53 1.83
CA SER A 98 9.33 5.68 2.84
C SER A 98 9.43 4.47 3.77
N SER A 99 8.28 3.94 4.19
CA SER A 99 8.19 2.78 5.10
C SER A 99 8.69 1.50 4.45
N LEU A 100 8.30 1.25 3.20
CA LEU A 100 8.77 0.08 2.44
C LEU A 100 10.27 0.19 2.14
N ARG A 101 10.78 1.39 1.82
CA ARG A 101 12.22 1.62 1.64
C ARG A 101 13.04 1.32 2.90
N ALA A 102 12.46 1.47 4.09
CA ALA A 102 13.11 1.11 5.35
C ALA A 102 13.29 -0.42 5.55
N LEU A 103 12.70 -1.24 4.68
CA LEU A 103 12.76 -2.70 4.68
C LEU A 103 13.56 -3.23 3.47
N PRO A 104 14.88 -2.97 3.36
CA PRO A 104 15.64 -3.15 2.12
C PRO A 104 15.75 -4.60 1.64
N ASN A 105 15.54 -5.55 2.56
CA ASN A 105 15.86 -6.96 2.39
C ASN A 105 14.62 -7.83 2.17
N LEU A 106 13.51 -7.19 1.83
CA LEU A 106 12.23 -7.85 1.71
C LEU A 106 12.19 -8.79 0.50
N ALA A 107 11.84 -10.05 0.75
CA ALA A 107 11.76 -11.10 -0.25
C ALA A 107 10.31 -11.45 -0.62
N GLU A 108 9.37 -11.23 0.30
CA GLU A 108 7.96 -11.55 0.10
C GLU A 108 7.05 -10.43 0.60
N ILE A 109 6.10 -10.01 -0.25
CA ILE A 109 5.05 -9.06 0.12
C ILE A 109 3.70 -9.72 -0.11
N THR A 110 2.80 -9.60 0.85
CA THR A 110 1.37 -9.82 0.67
C THR A 110 0.64 -8.51 0.87
N LEU A 111 -0.04 -8.02 -0.17
CA LEU A 111 -0.91 -6.85 -0.10
C LEU A 111 -2.37 -7.28 -0.11
N VAL A 112 -3.09 -6.87 0.91
CA VAL A 112 -4.54 -7.06 1.01
C VAL A 112 -5.20 -5.71 0.83
N PRO A 113 -5.93 -5.46 -0.27
CA PRO A 113 -6.59 -4.19 -0.48
C PRO A 113 -7.70 -4.00 0.58
N PRO A 114 -8.13 -2.75 0.81
CA PRO A 114 -9.30 -2.47 1.64
C PRO A 114 -10.53 -3.19 1.10
N ARG A 115 -11.38 -3.71 2.00
CA ARG A 115 -12.54 -4.57 1.66
C ARG A 115 -13.53 -3.92 0.69
N ALA A 116 -13.64 -2.60 0.72
CA ALA A 116 -14.47 -1.83 -0.17
C ALA A 116 -13.64 -0.72 -0.82
N MET A 117 -13.36 -0.86 -2.12
CA MET A 117 -12.82 0.20 -2.97
C MET A 117 -13.91 1.20 -3.32
N HIS A 118 -14.40 1.95 -2.33
CA HIS A 118 -15.55 2.85 -2.51
C HIS A 118 -15.17 4.16 -3.21
N SER A 119 -13.89 4.53 -3.29
CA SER A 119 -13.44 5.76 -3.95
C SER A 119 -12.38 5.50 -5.03
N GLN A 120 -12.43 6.29 -6.10
CA GLN A 120 -11.39 6.27 -7.14
C GLN A 120 -10.04 6.73 -6.60
N LEU A 121 -10.02 7.59 -5.58
CA LEU A 121 -8.79 8.02 -4.91
C LEU A 121 -8.11 6.86 -4.19
N LEU A 122 -8.87 6.08 -3.42
CA LEU A 122 -8.35 4.91 -2.72
C LEU A 122 -7.84 3.86 -3.71
N ARG A 123 -8.60 3.62 -4.79
CA ARG A 123 -8.18 2.73 -5.88
C ARG A 123 -6.89 3.25 -6.55
N GLY A 124 -6.81 4.54 -6.83
CA GLY A 124 -5.63 5.18 -7.39
C GLY A 124 -4.40 5.04 -6.48
N MET A 125 -4.54 5.30 -5.18
CA MET A 125 -3.47 5.11 -4.20
C MET A 125 -2.98 3.66 -4.18
N TYR A 126 -3.90 2.69 -4.15
CA TYR A 126 -3.56 1.28 -4.15
C TYR A 126 -2.81 0.83 -5.42
N LEU A 127 -3.30 1.23 -6.61
CA LEU A 127 -2.62 0.92 -7.86
C LEU A 127 -1.24 1.57 -7.95
N SER A 128 -1.12 2.82 -7.48
CA SER A 128 0.17 3.50 -7.37
C SER A 128 1.11 2.74 -6.44
N LEU A 129 0.64 2.29 -5.27
CA LEU A 129 1.45 1.46 -4.36
C LEU A 129 1.96 0.19 -5.05
N LEU A 130 1.10 -0.52 -5.78
CA LEU A 130 1.51 -1.70 -6.54
C LEU A 130 2.61 -1.38 -7.56
N ALA A 131 2.49 -0.25 -8.28
CA ALA A 131 3.49 0.20 -9.23
C ALA A 131 4.84 0.54 -8.58
N LEU A 132 4.86 0.89 -7.29
CA LEU A 132 6.10 1.18 -6.55
C LEU A 132 6.89 -0.08 -6.18
N ILE A 133 6.22 -1.22 -5.97
CA ILE A 133 6.83 -2.42 -5.40
C ILE A 133 8.07 -2.91 -6.18
N PRO A 134 8.03 -3.09 -7.52
CA PRO A 134 9.20 -3.58 -8.26
C PRO A 134 10.41 -2.65 -8.16
N ARG A 135 10.16 -1.34 -8.08
CA ARG A 135 11.21 -0.33 -7.96
C ARG A 135 11.84 -0.31 -6.56
N LEU A 136 11.04 -0.48 -5.52
CA LEU A 136 11.51 -0.45 -4.13
C LEU A 136 12.25 -1.72 -3.73
N HIS A 137 11.84 -2.87 -4.29
CA HIS A 137 12.37 -4.18 -3.92
C HIS A 137 12.73 -4.98 -5.18
N PRO A 138 13.82 -4.63 -5.88
CA PRO A 138 14.25 -5.36 -7.08
C PRO A 138 14.62 -6.84 -6.79
N GLY A 139 14.95 -7.17 -5.54
CA GLY A 139 15.20 -8.55 -5.08
C GLY A 139 13.97 -9.30 -4.61
N LEU A 140 12.76 -8.76 -4.80
CA LEU A 140 11.52 -9.39 -4.35
C LEU A 140 11.30 -10.71 -5.08
N LYS A 141 11.12 -11.79 -4.33
CA LYS A 141 10.91 -13.14 -4.88
C LYS A 141 9.44 -13.45 -5.10
N LEU A 142 8.56 -12.87 -4.28
CA LEU A 142 7.14 -13.15 -4.29
C LEU A 142 6.32 -11.92 -3.93
N LEU A 143 5.40 -11.56 -4.81
CA LEU A 143 4.30 -10.64 -4.49
C LEU A 143 2.98 -11.43 -4.48
N VAL A 144 2.21 -11.33 -3.41
CA VAL A 144 0.85 -11.85 -3.30
C VAL A 144 -0.11 -10.68 -3.25
N VAL A 145 -1.03 -10.61 -4.21
CA VAL A 145 -2.05 -9.56 -4.31
C VAL A 145 -3.42 -10.20 -4.09
N HIS A 146 -4.17 -9.71 -3.10
CA HIS A 146 -5.54 -10.17 -2.88
C HIS A 146 -6.52 -9.41 -3.77
N ASP A 147 -6.39 -9.55 -5.09
CA ASP A 147 -7.17 -8.84 -6.09
C ASP A 147 -7.28 -9.69 -7.37
N ASP A 148 -8.03 -9.20 -8.36
CA ASP A 148 -8.12 -9.82 -9.66
C ASP A 148 -6.80 -9.69 -10.44
N ALA A 149 -6.48 -10.71 -11.25
CA ALA A 149 -5.34 -10.70 -12.17
C ALA A 149 -5.44 -9.57 -13.22
N ALA A 150 -6.63 -9.02 -13.49
CA ALA A 150 -6.83 -7.84 -14.34
C ALA A 150 -6.01 -6.62 -13.89
N VAL A 151 -5.57 -6.58 -12.62
CA VAL A 151 -4.65 -5.55 -12.12
C VAL A 151 -3.31 -5.55 -12.88
N LEU A 152 -2.86 -6.67 -13.44
CA LEU A 152 -1.64 -6.73 -14.27
C LEU A 152 -1.73 -5.98 -15.59
N ASP A 153 -2.95 -5.77 -16.10
CA ASP A 153 -3.18 -5.00 -17.32
C ASP A 153 -3.13 -3.49 -17.03
N ILE A 154 -3.39 -3.11 -15.78
CA ILE A 154 -3.35 -1.72 -15.31
C ILE A 154 -1.94 -1.38 -14.80
N VAL A 155 -1.36 -2.26 -13.98
CA VAL A 155 -0.04 -2.10 -13.35
C VAL A 155 0.93 -3.05 -14.02
N THR A 156 1.35 -2.70 -15.23
CA THR A 156 2.23 -3.53 -16.06
C THR A 156 3.60 -3.77 -15.43
N ALA A 157 4.08 -2.85 -14.58
CA ALA A 157 5.34 -2.98 -13.84
C ALA A 157 5.41 -4.24 -12.96
N LEU A 158 4.27 -4.81 -12.55
CA LEU A 158 4.26 -6.07 -11.79
C LEU A 158 4.76 -7.27 -12.61
N ARG A 159 4.76 -7.17 -13.95
CA ARG A 159 5.27 -8.22 -14.84
C ARG A 159 6.78 -8.41 -14.75
N ASP A 160 7.50 -7.40 -14.23
CA ASP A 160 8.95 -7.46 -14.02
C ASP A 160 9.34 -8.26 -12.78
N LEU A 161 8.36 -8.62 -11.93
CA LEU A 161 8.61 -9.41 -10.73
C LEU A 161 8.76 -10.90 -11.05
N PRO A 162 9.68 -11.63 -10.37
CA PRO A 162 9.88 -13.06 -10.59
C PRO A 162 8.61 -13.90 -10.41
N ARG A 163 7.77 -13.54 -9.44
CA ARG A 163 6.54 -14.26 -9.13
C ARG A 163 5.49 -13.34 -8.54
N VAL A 164 4.31 -13.33 -9.18
CA VAL A 164 3.12 -12.65 -8.67
C VAL A 164 1.98 -13.66 -8.54
N LEU A 165 1.35 -13.70 -7.37
CA LEU A 165 0.20 -14.55 -7.07
C LEU A 165 -1.02 -13.70 -6.79
N PHE A 166 -2.13 -14.05 -7.43
CA PHE A 166 -3.43 -13.43 -7.18
C PHE A 166 -4.27 -14.35 -6.29
N LYS A 167 -4.85 -13.79 -5.25
CA LYS A 167 -5.79 -14.47 -4.36
C LYS A 167 -7.12 -13.75 -4.40
N ASP A 168 -8.20 -14.49 -4.57
CA ASP A 168 -9.53 -13.90 -4.56
C ASP A 168 -9.79 -13.21 -3.21
N SER A 169 -10.15 -11.93 -3.24
CA SER A 169 -10.58 -11.17 -2.07
C SER A 169 -11.98 -11.57 -1.57
N HIS A 170 -12.63 -12.55 -2.21
CA HIS A 170 -13.97 -13.02 -1.87
C HIS A 170 -13.98 -13.92 -0.63
N GLY A 171 -13.91 -13.29 0.54
CA GLY A 171 -14.44 -13.87 1.77
C GLY A 171 -15.93 -13.52 1.91
N GLY A 172 -16.83 -14.49 1.67
CA GLY A 172 -18.14 -14.54 2.32
C GLY A 172 -19.39 -14.21 1.49
N LYS A 173 -19.96 -15.24 0.86
CA LYS A 173 -21.39 -15.56 1.00
C LYS A 173 -21.53 -17.06 1.28
N GLU A 174 -21.23 -17.48 2.51
CA GLU A 174 -21.97 -18.60 3.11
C GLU A 174 -23.25 -17.99 3.68
N GLY A 175 -24.29 -17.97 2.85
CA GLY A 175 -25.67 -17.76 3.28
C GLY A 175 -26.39 -19.07 3.08
N ALA A 176 -26.77 -19.71 4.18
CA ALA A 176 -27.65 -20.86 4.21
C ALA A 176 -28.97 -20.55 3.50
N GLU A 177 -29.41 -21.42 2.59
CA GLU A 177 -30.77 -22.00 2.47
C GLU A 177 -30.91 -22.67 1.08
N GLY A 178 -31.24 -23.97 1.05
CA GLY A 178 -31.54 -24.66 -0.23
C GLY A 178 -30.97 -26.06 -0.38
N ARG A 179 -31.44 -26.97 0.47
CA ARG A 179 -31.51 -28.44 0.33
C ARG A 179 -31.23 -29.00 -1.09
N GLY A 180 -30.11 -29.71 -1.25
CA GLY A 180 -30.01 -30.84 -2.18
C GLY A 180 -28.92 -30.79 -3.25
N LYS A 181 -28.08 -31.84 -3.22
CA LYS A 181 -27.25 -32.42 -4.31
C LYS A 181 -25.82 -31.87 -4.49
N LYS A 182 -24.87 -32.71 -4.04
CA LYS A 182 -23.52 -33.00 -4.57
C LYS A 182 -22.90 -31.95 -5.52
N ALA A 183 -21.82 -31.28 -5.07
CA ALA A 183 -20.73 -30.85 -5.95
C ALA A 183 -19.43 -30.58 -5.18
N VAL A 184 -18.44 -31.42 -5.47
CA VAL A 184 -16.99 -31.18 -5.65
C VAL A 184 -16.38 -29.91 -5.05
N GLY A 185 -15.36 -30.09 -4.20
CA GLY A 185 -14.64 -29.05 -3.49
C GLY A 185 -14.10 -27.93 -4.37
N ALA A 186 -14.38 -26.70 -3.96
CA ALA A 186 -13.84 -25.49 -4.54
C ALA A 186 -12.36 -25.33 -4.14
N ALA A 187 -11.46 -25.80 -5.01
CA ALA A 187 -10.05 -25.43 -4.95
C ALA A 187 -9.93 -23.93 -5.25
N ALA A 188 -9.43 -23.15 -4.29
CA ALA A 188 -9.03 -21.77 -4.52
C ALA A 188 -8.09 -21.71 -5.73
N ARG A 189 -8.51 -21.06 -6.81
CA ARG A 189 -7.73 -20.95 -8.06
C ARG A 189 -6.59 -19.95 -7.85
N CYS A 190 -5.51 -20.40 -7.23
CA CYS A 190 -4.23 -19.69 -7.29
C CYS A 190 -3.73 -19.70 -8.74
N LYS A 191 -3.96 -18.61 -9.49
CA LYS A 191 -3.27 -18.39 -10.76
C LYS A 191 -1.83 -17.98 -10.44
N VAL A 192 -0.90 -18.93 -10.55
CA VAL A 192 0.53 -18.65 -10.52
C VAL A 192 0.94 -18.22 -11.92
N LEU A 193 1.25 -16.95 -12.09
CA LEU A 193 1.91 -16.48 -13.32
C LEU A 193 3.42 -16.61 -13.09
N ARG A 194 4.02 -17.65 -13.69
CA ARG A 194 5.45 -17.97 -13.57
C ARG A 194 6.22 -17.07 -14.56
N GLY A 195 6.96 -16.10 -14.06
CA GLY A 195 7.98 -15.39 -14.83
C GLY A 195 9.23 -16.27 -14.96
N ARG A 196 9.68 -16.49 -16.20
CA ARG A 196 10.96 -17.08 -16.65
C ARG A 196 11.74 -17.93 -15.63
N GLU A 197 11.67 -19.24 -15.80
CA GLU A 197 12.75 -20.15 -15.40
C GLU A 197 13.96 -19.86 -16.31
N VAL A 198 14.98 -19.18 -15.80
CA VAL A 198 16.30 -19.21 -16.43
C VAL A 198 17.03 -20.40 -15.83
N GLU A 199 16.92 -21.53 -16.52
CA GLU A 199 17.69 -22.73 -16.23
C GLU A 199 19.15 -22.46 -16.62
N VAL A 200 20.01 -22.22 -15.63
CA VAL A 200 21.46 -22.13 -15.82
C VAL A 200 21.96 -23.56 -16.00
N LYS A 201 22.09 -23.99 -17.26
CA LYS A 201 22.76 -25.24 -17.62
C LYS A 201 24.26 -25.08 -17.38
N VAL A 202 24.75 -25.68 -16.30
CA VAL A 202 26.19 -25.91 -16.07
C VAL A 202 26.53 -27.28 -16.65
N GLU A 203 27.10 -27.31 -17.84
CA GLU A 203 27.91 -28.44 -18.33
C GLU A 203 29.35 -27.91 -18.38
N ARG A 204 30.08 -27.99 -17.26
CA ARG A 204 31.16 -28.97 -17.01
C ARG A 204 31.88 -29.42 -18.28
N GLU A 205 33.01 -28.74 -18.50
CA GLU A 205 34.26 -29.32 -19.02
C GLU A 205 34.53 -30.71 -18.41
N GLU A 206 34.85 -31.68 -19.27
CA GLU A 206 35.84 -32.72 -18.96
C GLU A 206 36.47 -33.23 -20.28
N SER A 207 37.76 -32.90 -20.41
CA SER A 207 38.88 -33.53 -21.15
C SER A 207 38.78 -33.89 -22.63
#